data_AF-A0A7J4QRR9-F1
#
_entry.id   AF-A0A7J4QRR9-F1
#
_cell.length_a   1.000
_cell.length_b   1.000
_cell.length_c   1.000
_cell.angle_alpha   90.00
_cell.angle_beta   90.00
_cell.angle_gamma   90.00
#
_symmetry.space_group_name_H-M   'P 1'
#
loop_
_entity.id
_entity.type
_entity.pdbx_description
1 polymer ?
#
loop_
_entity_poly.entity_id
_entity_poly.type
_entity_poly.pdbx_seq_one_letter_code
_entity_poly.pdbx_strand_id
1 'polypeptide(L)'
;PNRSLLFLPDHDTWAETLERHNQPSIRSWLDALKVDIALIDGTFWSADELAGRNQDKVPHPPISQTIDMLGFKRQGDPEIIFIHLNHTNPVYDEWSEEHTQVVEMGWKIGKQGMRFSL
;
A
#
# COMPACT_ATOMS: atom_id res chain seq x y z
N PRO A 1 -11.20 -3.62 22.02
CA PRO A 1 -10.58 -3.96 20.71
C PRO A 1 -9.32 -4.79 20.94
N ASN A 2 -9.23 -5.92 20.24
CA ASN A 2 -8.08 -6.84 20.31
C ASN A 2 -7.21 -6.75 19.05
N ARG A 3 -7.63 -5.97 18.04
CA ARG A 3 -6.87 -5.70 16.83
C ARG A 3 -6.51 -4.22 16.71
N SER A 4 -5.41 -3.94 16.03
CA SER A 4 -4.95 -2.62 15.67
C SER A 4 -5.12 -2.34 14.17
N LEU A 5 -5.35 -1.08 13.83
CA LEU A 5 -5.46 -0.63 12.45
C LEU A 5 -4.58 0.60 12.23
N LEU A 6 -3.68 0.52 11.26
CA LEU A 6 -2.94 1.67 10.74
C LEU A 6 -3.76 2.30 9.61
N PHE A 7 -3.99 3.61 9.69
CA PHE A 7 -4.64 4.39 8.64
C PHE A 7 -3.65 5.42 8.11
N LEU A 8 -3.12 5.16 6.91
CA LEU A 8 -2.11 5.96 6.22
C LEU A 8 -2.57 6.20 4.77
N PRO A 9 -3.62 6.99 4.54
CA PRO A 9 -4.19 7.20 3.19
C PRO A 9 -3.30 8.05 2.28
N ASP A 10 -2.39 8.84 2.86
CA ASP A 10 -1.52 9.79 2.18
C ASP A 10 -0.11 9.61 2.76
N HIS A 11 0.85 9.30 1.90
CA HIS A 11 2.21 8.92 2.28
C HIS A 11 3.23 9.45 1.28
N ASP A 12 4.23 10.20 1.75
CA ASP A 12 5.25 10.76 0.86
C ASP A 12 6.17 9.67 0.24
N THR A 13 6.99 9.00 1.06
CA THR A 13 7.95 7.97 0.59
C THR A 13 8.22 6.88 1.63
N TRP A 14 8.45 5.65 1.16
CA TRP A 14 8.92 4.57 2.05
C TRP A 14 10.32 4.83 2.61
N ALA A 15 11.22 5.46 1.84
CA ALA A 15 12.58 5.73 2.27
C ALA A 15 12.62 6.60 3.54
N GLU A 16 11.90 7.73 3.53
CA GLU A 16 11.85 8.64 4.68
C GLU A 16 11.16 8.00 5.89
N THR A 17 10.09 7.22 5.68
CA THR A 17 9.40 6.52 6.78
C THR A 17 10.31 5.48 7.43
N LEU A 18 10.98 4.66 6.63
CA LEU A 18 11.86 3.60 7.12
C LEU A 18 13.09 4.19 7.83
N GLU A 19 13.67 5.25 7.29
CA GLU A 19 14.78 5.99 7.93
C GLU A 19 14.33 6.61 9.27
N ARG A 20 13.21 7.36 9.27
CA ARG A 20 12.68 8.03 10.47
C ARG A 20 12.39 7.06 11.60
N HIS A 21 11.88 5.88 11.28
CA HIS A 21 11.53 4.87 12.27
C HIS A 21 12.64 3.83 12.51
N ASN A 22 13.80 3.99 11.86
CA ASN A 22 14.94 3.08 11.93
C ASN A 22 14.53 1.62 11.67
N GLN A 23 13.78 1.40 10.59
CA GLN A 23 13.26 0.08 10.20
C GLN A 23 13.88 -0.36 8.87
N PRO A 24 14.29 -1.62 8.73
CA PRO A 24 14.94 -2.10 7.51
C PRO A 24 13.95 -2.41 6.38
N SER A 25 12.65 -2.52 6.67
CA SER A 25 11.62 -2.85 5.69
C SER A 25 10.23 -2.42 6.13
N ILE A 26 9.30 -2.32 5.18
CA ILE A 26 7.87 -2.04 5.44
C ILE A 26 7.30 -3.05 6.43
N ARG A 27 7.60 -4.35 6.25
CA ARG A 27 7.16 -5.41 7.18
C ARG A 27 7.65 -5.18 8.60
N SER A 28 8.94 -4.91 8.76
CA SER A 28 9.53 -4.67 10.09
C SER A 28 8.90 -3.46 10.77
N TRP A 29 8.58 -2.42 10.01
CA TRP A 29 7.88 -1.25 10.52
C TRP A 29 6.45 -1.56 10.97
N LEU A 30 5.68 -2.27 10.15
CA LEU A 30 4.31 -2.69 10.51
C LEU A 30 4.29 -3.63 11.73
N ASP A 31 5.25 -4.55 11.82
CA ASP A 31 5.42 -5.46 12.96
C ASP A 31 5.80 -4.71 14.25
N ALA A 32 6.73 -3.74 14.16
CA ALA A 32 7.11 -2.90 15.30
C ALA A 32 5.93 -2.10 15.86
N LEU A 33 4.99 -1.70 15.01
CA LEU A 33 3.74 -1.05 15.38
C LEU A 33 2.65 -2.03 15.84
N LYS A 34 2.89 -3.35 15.73
CA LYS A 34 1.93 -4.44 16.01
C LYS A 34 0.62 -4.24 15.27
N VAL A 35 0.71 -3.90 13.99
CA VAL A 35 -0.44 -3.63 13.11
C VAL A 35 -1.09 -4.94 12.67
N ASP A 36 -2.41 -5.09 12.83
CA ASP A 36 -3.15 -6.22 12.25
C ASP A 36 -3.71 -5.89 10.86
N ILE A 37 -4.12 -4.64 10.64
CA ILE A 37 -4.66 -4.13 9.38
C ILE A 37 -3.96 -2.82 9.03
N ALA A 38 -3.38 -2.72 7.84
CA ALA A 38 -2.80 -1.49 7.32
C ALA A 38 -3.60 -1.01 6.11
N LEU A 39 -4.29 0.12 6.27
CA LEU A 39 -4.89 0.85 5.16
C LEU A 39 -3.87 1.88 4.69
N ILE A 40 -3.24 1.62 3.55
CA ILE A 40 -2.10 2.42 3.07
C ILE A 40 -2.41 3.11 1.75
N ASP A 41 -1.66 4.17 1.47
CA ASP A 41 -1.70 4.94 0.24
C ASP A 41 -1.55 4.03 -0.97
N GLY A 42 -2.47 4.17 -1.92
CA GLY A 42 -2.43 3.56 -3.24
C GLY A 42 -2.83 4.56 -4.32
N THR A 43 -2.49 5.83 -4.14
CA THR A 43 -2.92 6.93 -5.02
C THR A 43 -2.63 6.61 -6.49
N PHE A 44 -1.44 6.10 -6.79
CA PHE A 44 -1.04 5.70 -8.14
C PHE A 44 -0.55 4.25 -8.18
N TRP A 45 -0.82 3.55 -9.26
CA TRP A 45 -0.23 2.27 -9.59
C TRP A 45 1.26 2.39 -9.92
N SER A 46 1.61 3.31 -10.82
CA SER A 46 2.97 3.54 -11.31
C SER A 46 3.24 5.02 -11.55
N ALA A 47 4.51 5.35 -11.76
CA ALA A 47 4.93 6.71 -12.10
C ALA A 47 4.40 7.21 -13.45
N ASP A 48 4.06 6.30 -14.36
CA ASP A 48 3.62 6.65 -15.71
C ASP A 48 2.26 7.36 -15.71
N GLU A 49 1.45 7.19 -14.65
CA GLU A 49 0.18 7.90 -14.47
C GLU A 49 0.35 9.43 -14.39
N LEU A 50 1.55 9.92 -14.11
CA LEU A 50 1.80 11.34 -13.87
C LEU A 50 2.14 12.15 -15.12
N ALA A 51 1.86 11.62 -16.32
CA ALA A 51 1.95 12.32 -17.60
C ALA A 51 3.28 13.09 -17.79
N GLY A 52 4.41 12.47 -17.44
CA GLY A 52 5.75 13.05 -17.60
C GLY A 52 6.24 13.92 -16.44
N ARG A 53 5.55 13.94 -15.29
CA ARG A 53 6.15 14.47 -14.05
C ARG A 53 7.18 13.46 -13.51
N ASN A 54 8.22 13.97 -12.86
CA ASN A 54 9.18 13.11 -12.17
C ASN A 54 8.53 12.53 -10.90
N GLN A 55 8.48 11.19 -10.79
CA GLN A 55 7.95 10.47 -9.62
C GLN A 55 8.61 10.91 -8.32
N ASP A 56 9.92 11.20 -8.34
CA ASP A 56 10.67 11.63 -7.16
C ASP A 56 10.16 12.95 -6.56
N LYS A 57 9.29 13.66 -7.29
CA LYS A 57 8.67 14.92 -6.86
C LYS A 57 7.19 14.78 -6.55
N VAL A 58 6.62 13.59 -6.63
CA VAL A 58 5.22 13.32 -6.32
C VAL A 58 5.16 12.51 -5.02
N PRO A 59 4.62 13.09 -3.94
CA PRO A 59 4.66 12.50 -2.61
C PRO A 59 3.62 11.38 -2.44
N HIS A 60 3.74 10.30 -3.22
CA HIS A 60 2.93 9.08 -3.12
C HIS A 60 3.74 7.89 -3.66
N PRO A 61 4.14 6.89 -2.84
CA PRO A 61 4.82 5.71 -3.34
C PRO A 61 3.83 4.91 -4.20
N PRO A 62 4.19 4.54 -5.45
CA PRO A 62 3.30 3.74 -6.28
C PRO A 62 2.98 2.38 -5.65
N ILE A 63 1.80 1.86 -5.95
CA ILE A 63 1.40 0.50 -5.53
C ILE A 63 2.43 -0.52 -6.03
N SER A 64 2.85 -0.43 -7.29
CA SER A 64 3.85 -1.34 -7.89
C SER A 64 5.17 -1.35 -7.11
N GLN A 65 5.71 -0.18 -6.76
CA GLN A 65 6.89 -0.07 -5.90
C GLN A 65 6.65 -0.71 -4.52
N THR A 66 5.49 -0.44 -3.91
CA THR A 66 5.17 -0.94 -2.57
C THR A 66 5.08 -2.47 -2.55
N ILE A 67 4.40 -3.07 -3.53
CA ILE A 67 4.30 -4.53 -3.65
C ILE A 67 5.62 -5.17 -4.07
N ASP A 68 6.52 -4.47 -4.77
CA ASP A 68 7.88 -4.96 -5.05
C ASP A 68 8.74 -5.00 -3.78
N MET A 69 8.66 -3.96 -2.94
CA MET A 69 9.35 -3.90 -1.66
C MET A 69 8.83 -4.95 -0.66
N LEU A 70 7.53 -5.25 -0.73
CA LEU A 70 6.92 -6.32 0.05
C LEU A 70 7.19 -7.70 -0.60
N GLY A 71 7.05 -7.88 -1.90
CA GLY A 71 6.89 -9.19 -2.53
C GLY A 71 5.64 -9.93 -2.04
N PHE A 72 5.59 -11.24 -2.24
CA PHE A 72 4.45 -12.08 -1.84
C PHE A 72 4.17 -12.02 -0.33
N LYS A 73 2.88 -11.96 0.02
CA LYS A 73 2.38 -12.06 1.38
C LYS A 73 2.84 -13.36 2.04
N ARG A 74 3.27 -13.24 3.29
CA ARG A 74 3.77 -14.34 4.12
C ARG A 74 2.84 -14.58 5.30
N GLN A 75 2.97 -15.76 5.91
CA GLN A 75 2.30 -16.02 7.18
C GLN A 75 2.81 -15.04 8.25
N GLY A 76 1.89 -14.38 8.94
CA GLY A 76 2.20 -13.36 9.96
C GLY A 76 2.21 -11.92 9.41
N ASP A 77 2.17 -11.71 8.09
CA ASP A 77 2.00 -10.37 7.55
C ASP A 77 0.61 -9.81 7.91
N PRO A 78 0.50 -8.50 8.22
CA PRO A 78 -0.78 -7.85 8.41
C PRO A 78 -1.64 -7.89 7.14
N GLU A 79 -2.93 -7.60 7.30
CA GLU A 79 -3.76 -7.30 6.15
C GLU A 79 -3.41 -5.91 5.61
N ILE A 80 -2.67 -5.86 4.50
CA ILE A 80 -2.39 -4.62 3.77
C ILE A 80 -3.46 -4.39 2.72
N ILE A 81 -4.12 -3.23 2.78
CA ILE A 81 -5.16 -2.79 1.85
C ILE A 81 -4.80 -1.41 1.30
N PHE A 82 -4.63 -1.32 -0.02
CA PHE A 82 -4.41 -0.05 -0.71
C PHE A 82 -5.70 0.76 -0.79
N ILE A 83 -5.67 2.02 -0.37
CA ILE A 83 -6.79 2.96 -0.35
C ILE A 83 -6.40 4.29 -1.00
N HIS A 84 -7.29 5.29 -0.98
CA HIS A 84 -7.01 6.63 -1.52
C HIS A 84 -6.60 6.61 -3.01
N LEU A 85 -7.17 5.67 -3.78
CA LEU A 85 -6.79 5.50 -5.18
C LEU A 85 -7.22 6.71 -6.00
N ASN A 86 -6.34 7.20 -6.87
CA ASN A 86 -6.71 8.21 -7.86
C ASN A 86 -7.62 7.60 -8.92
N HIS A 87 -8.55 8.39 -9.46
CA HIS A 87 -9.51 7.96 -10.49
C HIS A 87 -8.90 7.33 -11.77
N THR A 88 -7.61 7.57 -12.03
CA THR A 88 -6.86 6.97 -13.15
C THR A 88 -6.26 5.61 -12.83
N ASN A 89 -6.27 5.19 -11.57
CA ASN A 89 -5.54 4.02 -11.11
C ASN A 89 -6.16 2.73 -11.71
N PRO A 90 -5.40 1.95 -12.51
CA PRO A 90 -5.92 0.76 -13.20
C PRO A 90 -6.36 -0.35 -12.26
N VAL A 91 -5.94 -0.33 -10.98
CA VAL A 91 -6.34 -1.34 -9.99
C VAL A 91 -7.84 -1.31 -9.64
N TYR A 92 -8.57 -0.28 -10.09
CA TYR A 92 -10.03 -0.23 -10.00
C TYR A 92 -10.72 -1.25 -10.89
N ASP A 93 -10.14 -1.58 -12.04
CA ASP A 93 -10.68 -2.60 -12.92
C ASP A 93 -10.24 -3.98 -12.42
N GLU A 94 -11.19 -4.77 -11.93
CA GLU A 94 -10.90 -6.12 -11.40
C GLU A 94 -10.33 -7.08 -12.45
N TRP A 95 -10.40 -6.70 -13.73
CA TRP A 95 -9.88 -7.46 -14.87
C TRP A 95 -8.54 -6.94 -15.39
N SER A 96 -8.00 -5.88 -14.79
CA SER A 96 -6.69 -5.35 -15.17
C SER A 96 -5.54 -6.25 -14.70
N GLU A 97 -4.41 -6.16 -15.40
CA GLU A 97 -3.19 -6.87 -15.01
C GLU A 97 -2.69 -6.36 -13.65
N GLU A 98 -2.83 -5.05 -13.40
CA GLU A 98 -2.44 -4.37 -12.17
C GLU A 98 -3.24 -4.86 -10.97
N HIS A 99 -4.56 -4.98 -11.11
CA HIS A 99 -5.41 -5.55 -10.06
C HIS A 99 -5.00 -7.00 -9.76
N THR A 100 -4.79 -7.78 -10.82
CA THR A 100 -4.39 -9.19 -10.73
C THR A 100 -3.07 -9.33 -9.98
N GLN A 101 -2.07 -8.51 -10.30
CA GLN A 101 -0.76 -8.53 -9.63
C GLN A 101 -0.87 -8.30 -8.12
N VAL A 102 -1.65 -7.30 -7.68
CA VAL A 102 -1.83 -7.02 -6.25
C VAL A 102 -2.44 -8.22 -5.53
N VAL A 103 -3.48 -8.82 -6.12
CA VAL A 103 -4.22 -9.94 -5.53
C VAL A 103 -3.38 -11.23 -5.52
N GLU A 104 -2.66 -11.52 -6.60
CA GLU A 104 -1.77 -12.69 -6.71
C GLU A 104 -0.60 -12.63 -5.72
N MET A 105 -0.10 -11.43 -5.43
CA MET A 105 0.87 -11.21 -4.35
C MET A 105 0.26 -11.32 -2.94
N GLY A 106 -1.05 -11.49 -2.81
CA GLY A 106 -1.76 -11.70 -1.56
C GLY A 106 -2.19 -10.42 -0.83
N TRP A 107 -2.08 -9.27 -1.50
CA TRP A 107 -2.48 -7.96 -0.99
C TRP A 107 -3.91 -7.61 -1.42
N LYS A 108 -4.47 -6.53 -0.87
CA LYS A 108 -5.88 -6.16 -1.11
C LYS A 108 -6.00 -4.73 -1.60
N ILE A 109 -7.10 -4.47 -2.29
CA ILE A 109 -7.50 -3.15 -2.76
C ILE A 109 -8.79 -2.77 -2.04
N GLY A 110 -8.82 -1.56 -1.50
CA GLY A 110 -9.94 -1.02 -0.76
C GLY A 110 -11.15 -0.81 -1.67
N LYS A 111 -12.33 -1.16 -1.17
CA LYS A 111 -13.61 -0.96 -1.88
C LYS A 111 -14.55 -0.14 -1.03
N GLN A 112 -15.38 0.67 -1.67
CA GLN A 112 -16.39 1.45 -0.96
C GLN A 112 -17.30 0.53 -0.14
N GLY A 113 -17.56 0.91 1.11
CA GLY A 113 -18.40 0.12 2.03
C GLY A 113 -17.69 -1.03 2.74
N MET A 114 -16.37 -1.21 2.54
CA MET A 114 -15.57 -2.14 3.32
C MET A 114 -15.66 -1.81 4.82
N ARG A 115 -15.81 -2.84 5.66
CA ARG A 115 -15.97 -2.73 7.11
C ARG A 115 -14.95 -3.61 7.83
N PHE A 116 -14.45 -3.13 8.95
CA PHE A 116 -13.48 -3.84 9.78
C PHE A 116 -13.99 -3.96 11.22
N SER A 117 -13.76 -5.12 11.83
CA SER A 117 -14.01 -5.36 13.25
C SER A 117 -12.67 -5.39 13.98
N LEU A 118 -12.51 -4.54 15.00
CA LEU A 118 -11.27 -4.34 15.76
C LEU A 118 -11.37 -4.80 17.22
#